data_AF-A0A7W4ECL8-F1
#
_entry.id   AF-A0A7W4ECL8-F1
#
_cell.length_a   1.000
_cell.length_b   1.000
_cell.length_c   1.000
_cell.angle_alpha   90.00
_cell.angle_beta   90.00
_cell.angle_gamma   90.00
#
_symmetry.space_group_name_H-M   'P 1'
#
loop_
_entity.id
_entity.type
_entity.pdbx_description
1 polymer ?
#
loop_
_entity_poly.entity_id
_entity_poly.type
_entity_poly.pdbx_seq_one_letter_code
_entity_poly.pdbx_strand_id
1 'polypeptide(L)'
;MKTLKINLLADNTIFVGEITKKADLLHTFYVKEIEKLDEFISTNAVPYKYFYKAFGYWILCSLQRCKENKNHYGILTRKLINFSKKLWKRIRSLAQRIAKEIREFQKRPDASRLY
;
A
#
# COMPACT_ATOMS: atom_id res chain seq x y z
N MET A 1 8.35 12.86 2.61
CA MET A 1 8.92 11.49 2.82
C MET A 1 9.46 10.90 1.50
N LYS A 2 10.77 10.56 1.39
CA LYS A 2 11.41 10.39 0.05
C LYS A 2 11.00 9.15 -0.78
N THR A 3 10.64 8.00 -0.19
CA THR A 3 10.09 6.83 -0.93
C THR A 3 9.39 5.88 0.05
N LEU A 4 8.21 5.39 -0.31
CA LEU A 4 7.44 4.41 0.46
C LEU A 4 7.74 3.00 -0.04
N LYS A 5 8.18 2.11 0.85
CA LYS A 5 8.45 0.69 0.56
C LYS A 5 7.19 -0.14 0.79
N ILE A 6 6.86 -1.01 -0.16
CA ILE A 6 5.72 -1.92 -0.09
C ILE A 6 6.25 -3.32 -0.31
N ASN A 7 6.13 -4.14 0.71
CA ASN A 7 6.74 -5.45 0.75
C ASN A 7 5.66 -6.51 0.57
N LEU A 8 5.83 -7.35 -0.44
CA LEU A 8 5.02 -8.53 -0.67
C LEU A 8 5.65 -9.70 0.09
N LEU A 9 4.88 -10.36 0.93
CA LEU A 9 5.33 -11.49 1.73
C LEU A 9 4.97 -12.84 1.08
N ALA A 10 5.63 -13.91 1.53
CA ALA A 10 5.46 -15.27 1.02
C ALA A 10 4.01 -15.78 1.14
N ASP A 11 3.29 -15.34 2.17
CA ASP A 11 1.88 -15.65 2.41
C ASP A 11 0.89 -14.78 1.58
N ASN A 12 1.41 -14.00 0.62
CA ASN A 12 0.67 -13.03 -0.20
C ASN A 12 0.11 -11.82 0.56
N THR A 13 0.52 -11.60 1.81
CA THR A 13 0.20 -10.37 2.53
C THR A 13 1.13 -9.23 2.13
N ILE A 14 0.75 -8.00 2.51
CA ILE A 14 1.47 -6.79 2.16
C ILE A 14 1.80 -6.00 3.42
N PHE A 15 3.07 -5.61 3.55
CA PHE A 15 3.54 -4.73 4.60
C PHE A 15 4.10 -3.43 4.01
N VAL A 16 3.62 -2.29 4.51
CA VAL A 16 4.03 -0.96 4.06
C VAL A 16 4.96 -0.35 5.11
N GLY A 17 6.18 0.01 4.70
CA GLY A 17 7.24 0.51 5.59
C GLY A 17 8.49 -0.37 5.61
N GLU A 18 9.29 -0.24 6.67
CA GLU A 18 10.51 -1.03 6.83
C GLU A 18 10.23 -2.36 7.54
N ILE A 19 10.76 -3.45 6.97
CA ILE A 19 10.63 -4.79 7.54
C ILE A 19 11.89 -5.13 8.34
N THR A 20 11.69 -5.75 9.50
CA THR A 20 12.75 -6.25 10.38
C THR A 20 13.13 -7.72 10.11
N LYS A 21 12.25 -8.52 9.48
CA LYS A 21 12.51 -9.94 9.16
C LYS A 21 12.50 -10.21 7.66
N LYS A 22 13.68 -10.52 7.09
CA LYS A 22 13.86 -10.79 5.65
C LYS A 22 13.31 -12.14 5.18
N ALA A 23 13.18 -13.12 6.09
CA ALA A 23 12.90 -14.52 5.74
C ALA A 23 11.57 -14.71 4.97
N ASP A 24 10.59 -13.83 5.17
CA ASP A 24 9.26 -13.94 4.54
C ASP A 24 9.05 -12.96 3.37
N LEU A 25 10.08 -12.22 2.96
CA LEU A 25 9.99 -11.19 1.93
C LEU A 25 10.14 -11.79 0.52
N LEU A 26 9.11 -11.69 -0.32
CA LEU A 26 9.19 -12.06 -1.74
C LEU A 26 9.76 -10.95 -2.61
N HIS A 27 9.25 -9.73 -2.44
CA HIS A 27 9.64 -8.58 -3.25
C HIS A 27 9.30 -7.26 -2.57
N THR A 28 10.07 -6.21 -2.87
CA THR A 28 9.79 -4.83 -2.42
C THR A 28 9.48 -3.95 -3.61
N PHE A 29 8.27 -3.41 -3.64
CA PHE A 29 7.83 -2.38 -4.57
C PHE A 29 8.07 -0.99 -3.98
N TYR A 30 8.35 -0.01 -4.83
CA TYR A 30 8.68 1.36 -4.42
C TYR A 30 7.65 2.35 -4.92
N VAL A 31 7.11 3.15 -4.00
CA VAL A 31 6.22 4.27 -4.33
C VAL A 31 6.94 5.57 -4.08
N LYS A 32 7.07 6.37 -5.14
CA LYS A 32 7.55 7.76 -5.05
C LYS A 32 6.67 8.55 -4.08
N GLU A 33 7.24 9.63 -3.54
CA GLU A 33 6.58 10.52 -2.59
C GLU A 33 5.13 10.87 -2.99
N ILE A 34 4.25 10.82 -1.99
CA ILE A 34 2.85 11.19 -2.13
C ILE A 34 2.72 12.64 -1.66
N GLU A 35 2.61 13.55 -2.62
CA GLU A 35 2.43 14.98 -2.37
C GLU A 35 1.28 15.24 -1.39
N LYS A 36 1.48 16.14 -0.42
CA LYS A 36 0.51 16.49 0.64
C LYS A 36 0.15 15.39 1.64
N LEU A 37 0.79 14.23 1.58
CA LEU A 37 0.55 13.17 2.57
C LEU A 37 1.03 13.60 3.97
N ASP A 38 2.23 14.13 4.08
CA ASP A 38 2.81 14.53 5.38
C ASP A 38 1.97 15.65 6.03
N GLU A 39 1.46 16.59 5.21
CA GLU A 39 0.52 17.64 5.62
C GLU A 39 -0.83 17.08 6.09
N PHE A 40 -1.39 16.09 5.36
CA PHE A 40 -2.61 15.41 5.79
C PHE A 40 -2.43 14.72 7.14
N ILE A 41 -1.33 13.98 7.29
CA ILE A 41 -0.98 13.21 8.48
C ILE A 41 -0.85 14.11 9.70
N SER A 42 -0.14 15.24 9.59
CA SER A 42 0.02 16.20 10.68
C SER A 42 -1.31 16.87 11.03
N THR A 43 -2.03 17.40 10.04
CA THR A 43 -3.29 18.14 10.23
C THR A 43 -4.38 17.29 10.88
N ASN A 44 -4.44 16.00 10.55
CA ASN A 44 -5.49 15.10 11.03
C ASN A 44 -5.07 14.24 12.23
N ALA A 45 -3.86 14.47 12.76
CA ALA A 45 -3.23 13.68 13.83
C ALA A 45 -3.31 12.17 13.55
N VAL A 46 -3.08 11.77 12.30
CA VAL A 46 -3.17 10.35 11.89
C VAL A 46 -1.80 9.70 12.05
N PRO A 47 -1.64 8.63 12.85
CA PRO A 47 -0.35 7.95 12.94
C PRO A 47 0.07 7.39 11.56
N TYR A 48 1.32 7.61 11.15
CA TYR A 48 1.85 7.04 9.89
C TYR A 48 1.64 5.53 9.81
N LYS A 49 1.87 4.81 10.92
CA LYS A 49 1.64 3.36 11.02
C LYS A 49 0.18 2.98 10.70
N TYR A 50 -0.78 3.80 11.11
CA TYR A 50 -2.19 3.57 10.80
C TYR A 50 -2.49 3.81 9.32
N PHE A 51 -1.94 4.87 8.74
CA PHE A 51 -2.03 5.12 7.30
C PHE A 51 -1.39 3.99 6.48
N TYR A 52 -0.22 3.50 6.87
CA TYR A 52 0.46 2.40 6.17
C TYR A 52 -0.36 1.10 6.18
N LYS A 53 -0.99 0.77 7.31
CA LYS A 53 -1.93 -0.36 7.37
C LYS A 53 -3.10 -0.17 6.42
N ALA A 54 -3.70 1.02 6.40
CA ALA A 54 -4.80 1.34 5.48
C ALA A 54 -4.37 1.27 4.01
N PHE A 55 -3.17 1.76 3.69
CA PHE A 55 -2.64 1.72 2.35
C PHE A 55 -2.38 0.28 1.88
N GLY A 56 -1.75 -0.55 2.72
CA GLY A 56 -1.58 -1.98 2.46
C GLY A 56 -2.92 -2.68 2.24
N TYR A 57 -3.92 -2.36 3.06
CA TYR A 57 -5.28 -2.87 2.92
C TYR A 57 -5.91 -2.47 1.58
N TRP A 58 -5.78 -1.22 1.13
CA TRP A 58 -6.32 -0.79 -0.17
C TRP A 58 -5.64 -1.48 -1.36
N ILE A 59 -4.36 -1.84 -1.24
CA ILE A 59 -3.67 -2.67 -2.25
C ILE A 59 -4.27 -4.08 -2.26
N LEU A 60 -4.47 -4.69 -1.08
CA LEU A 60 -5.11 -6.01 -0.96
C LEU A 60 -6.55 -6.00 -1.51
N CYS A 61 -7.34 -4.97 -1.24
CA CYS A 61 -8.66 -4.78 -1.86
C CYS A 61 -8.56 -4.72 -3.38
N SER A 62 -7.59 -3.96 -3.90
CA SER A 62 -7.37 -3.83 -5.35
C SER A 62 -6.94 -5.15 -5.99
N LEU A 63 -6.27 -6.02 -5.23
CA LEU A 63 -5.95 -7.40 -5.59
C LEU A 63 -7.15 -8.36 -5.50
N GLN A 64 -8.30 -7.94 -4.98
CA GLN A 64 -9.45 -8.78 -4.61
C GLN A 64 -9.13 -9.78 -3.48
N ARG A 65 -8.21 -9.41 -2.58
CA ARG A 65 -7.74 -10.25 -1.45
C ARG A 65 -8.15 -9.70 -0.08
N CYS A 66 -8.99 -8.66 -0.04
CA CYS A 66 -9.48 -8.14 1.22
C CYS A 66 -10.45 -9.14 1.86
N LYS A 67 -10.08 -9.66 3.03
CA LYS A 67 -10.93 -10.54 3.84
C LYS A 67 -11.95 -9.77 4.69
N GLU A 68 -11.73 -8.47 4.88
CA GLU A 68 -12.54 -7.62 5.75
C GLU A 68 -13.52 -6.73 4.95
N ASN A 69 -14.38 -6.02 5.68
CA ASN A 69 -15.31 -5.05 5.12
C ASN A 69 -14.57 -4.00 4.27
N LYS A 70 -15.04 -3.73 3.04
CA LYS A 70 -14.50 -2.68 2.15
C LYS A 70 -14.37 -1.30 2.85
N ASN A 71 -15.17 -1.07 3.88
CA ASN A 71 -15.19 0.16 4.67
C ASN A 71 -14.36 0.11 5.97
N HIS A 72 -13.47 -0.88 6.16
CA HIS A 72 -12.66 -1.00 7.39
C HIS A 72 -11.92 0.30 7.74
N TYR A 73 -11.36 1.00 6.74
CA TYR A 73 -10.71 2.31 6.92
C TYR A 73 -11.61 3.50 6.55
N GLY A 74 -12.93 3.35 6.63
CA GLY A 74 -13.90 4.34 6.13
C GLY A 74 -13.82 5.73 6.78
N ILE A 75 -13.40 5.81 8.05
CA ILE A 75 -13.15 7.09 8.74
C ILE A 75 -11.94 7.78 8.13
N LEU A 76 -10.85 7.05 7.90
CA LEU A 76 -9.63 7.59 7.30
C LEU A 76 -9.87 8.04 5.87
N THR A 77 -10.63 7.26 5.09
CA THR A 77 -11.05 7.62 3.74
C THR A 77 -11.85 8.92 3.73
N ARG A 78 -12.79 9.10 4.68
CA ARG A 78 -13.55 10.35 4.82
C ARG A 78 -12.65 11.54 5.15
N LYS A 79 -11.72 11.38 6.11
CA LYS A 79 -10.72 12.41 6.43
C LYS A 79 -9.88 12.80 5.21
N LEU A 80 -9.40 11.83 4.43
CA LEU A 80 -8.64 12.06 3.20
C LEU A 80 -9.46 12.82 2.14
N ILE A 81 -10.72 12.43 1.94
CA ILE A 81 -11.62 13.09 0.98
C ILE A 81 -11.89 14.54 1.39
N ASN A 82 -12.14 14.79 2.68
CA ASN A 82 -12.40 16.12 3.21
C ASN A 82 -11.16 17.02 3.16
N PHE A 83 -9.98 16.46 3.45
CA PHE A 83 -8.72 17.20 3.31
C PHE A 83 -8.40 17.52 1.85
N SER A 84 -8.45 16.50 0.98
CA SER A 84 -8.25 16.68 -0.46
C SER A 84 -8.75 15.49 -1.28
N LYS A 85 -9.82 15.72 -2.05
CA LYS A 85 -10.28 14.75 -3.06
C LYS A 85 -9.18 14.36 -4.04
N LYS A 86 -8.26 15.29 -4.38
CA LYS A 86 -7.12 15.03 -5.27
C LYS A 86 -6.13 14.06 -4.62
N LEU A 87 -5.81 14.27 -3.34
CA LEU A 87 -4.94 13.37 -2.58
C LEU A 87 -5.52 11.96 -2.50
N TRP A 88 -6.81 11.84 -2.15
CA TRP A 88 -7.47 10.54 -2.10
C TRP A 88 -7.42 9.80 -3.44
N LYS A 89 -7.76 10.49 -4.55
CA LYS A 89 -7.67 9.90 -5.90
C LYS A 89 -6.25 9.41 -6.20
N ARG A 90 -5.23 10.18 -5.83
CA ARG A 90 -3.82 9.82 -6.04
C ARG A 90 -3.43 8.57 -5.25
N ILE A 91 -3.77 8.52 -3.96
CA ILE A 91 -3.51 7.36 -3.10
C ILE A 91 -4.20 6.11 -3.65
N ARG A 92 -5.48 6.21 -4.02
CA ARG A 92 -6.23 5.09 -4.59
C ARG A 92 -5.61 4.60 -5.91
N SER A 93 -5.23 5.52 -6.79
CA SER A 93 -4.56 5.18 -8.05
C SER A 93 -3.22 4.48 -7.82
N LEU A 94 -2.43 4.93 -6.84
CA LEU A 94 -1.18 4.28 -6.45
C LEU A 94 -1.42 2.87 -5.93
N ALA A 95 -2.41 2.67 -5.05
CA ALA A 95 -2.74 1.34 -4.55
C ALA A 95 -3.13 0.37 -5.69
N GLN A 96 -3.91 0.85 -6.66
CA GLN A 96 -4.28 0.08 -7.85
C GLN A 96 -3.08 -0.24 -8.74
N ARG A 97 -2.18 0.73 -8.94
CA ARG A 97 -0.95 0.51 -9.72
C ARG A 97 -0.09 -0.57 -9.09
N ILE A 98 0.14 -0.50 -7.78
CA ILE A 98 0.93 -1.51 -7.06
C ILE A 98 0.25 -2.87 -7.09
N ALA A 99 -1.08 -2.93 -6.94
CA ALA A 99 -1.80 -4.19 -7.12
C ALA A 99 -1.61 -4.79 -8.51
N LYS A 100 -1.53 -3.95 -9.56
CA LYS A 100 -1.21 -4.41 -10.92
C LYS A 100 0.23 -4.94 -11.01
N GLU A 101 1.20 -4.21 -10.47
CA GLU A 101 2.61 -4.63 -10.43
C GLU A 101 2.77 -5.97 -9.69
N ILE A 102 2.08 -6.15 -8.54
CA ILE A 102 2.06 -7.43 -7.81
C ILE A 102 1.45 -8.55 -8.65
N ARG A 103 0.34 -8.31 -9.35
CA ARG A 103 -0.26 -9.33 -10.23
C ARG A 103 0.67 -9.73 -11.36
N GLU A 104 1.37 -8.77 -11.96
CA GLU A 104 2.32 -9.03 -13.04
C GLU A 104 3.51 -9.84 -12.52
N PHE A 105 4.06 -9.46 -11.37
CA PHE A 105 5.12 -10.21 -10.68
C PHE A 105 4.69 -11.66 -10.39
N GLN A 106 3.46 -11.87 -9.91
CA GLN A 106 2.96 -13.21 -9.58
C GLN A 106 2.57 -14.06 -10.80
N LYS A 107 2.23 -13.43 -11.94
CA LYS A 107 1.95 -14.13 -13.21
C LYS A 107 3.21 -14.54 -13.95
N ARG A 108 4.32 -13.85 -13.70
CA ARG A 108 5.64 -14.18 -14.24
C ARG A 108 6.52 -14.63 -13.08
N PRO A 109 6.31 -15.84 -12.51
CA PRO A 109 7.32 -16.42 -11.65
C PRO A 109 8.56 -16.62 -12.54
N ASP A 110 9.54 -15.75 -12.36
CA ASP A 110 10.69 -15.65 -13.22
C ASP A 110 11.35 -17.03 -13.38
N ALA A 111 11.49 -17.48 -14.64
CA ALA A 111 12.12 -18.74 -15.03
C ALA A 111 13.63 -18.78 -14.71
N SER A 112 14.17 -17.70 -14.15
CA SER A 112 15.56 -17.54 -13.69
C SER A 112 15.83 -18.13 -12.30
N ARG A 113 14.87 -18.84 -11.69
CA ARG A 113 15.07 -19.64 -10.46
C ARG A 113 15.34 -21.14 -10.70
N LEU A 114 15.56 -21.54 -11.95
CA LEU A 114 15.80 -22.94 -12.36
C LEU A 114 17.23 -23.24 -12.84
N TYR A 115 18.19 -22.36 -12.60
CA TYR A 115 19.60 -22.64 -12.81
C TYR A 115 20.37 -22.58 -11.49
#